data_AF-A2DL03-F1
#
_entry.id   AF-A2DL03-F1
#
_cell.length_a   1.000
_cell.length_b   1.000
_cell.length_c   1.000
_cell.angle_alpha   90.00
_cell.angle_beta   90.00
_cell.angle_gamma   90.00
#
_symmetry.space_group_name_H-M   'P 1'
#
loop_
_entity.id
_entity.type
_entity.pdbx_description
1 polymer ?
#
loop_
_entity_poly.entity_id
_entity_poly.type
_entity_poly.pdbx_seq_one_letter_code
_entity_poly.pdbx_strand_id
1 'polypeptide(L)'
;MMNISLKHLTLQNLYGHSDFISTSAYKNAVFSRCNVRNSFRGFLLDSKLSKTEFSSSIFKNFLTTVVKTQEQDYYNQTINKYLVNIENPLNFTKCTFYGIKSLTYGSCINTCKPLYLDSCLFYDLQALNGGVIYSMSNVDIKHSTFNSCSAFETAGVLKQVGDNTTSLLITSSSFDKNEAKTFGCLYRWSHKWCNIQMSNYTNIKASDCVGVMEIASTDFDMYYCTFRKCQALVNNGCVLVRGPHHCEIWRNIFVSVKHNSESYVTAAAVYIADAVVTSRVAYSIFQDTSSTYVVSAGNNGKLNVLGCIFSSSRSVIWVFKRVMITDCKFNTRVLYPTFIPDVLLNAMQTPSDTNMNISFLNISYNNLGIAFLLSVAGTIALSIIQHKAVQYINHHKKSL
;
A
#
# COMPACT_ATOMS: atom_id res chain seq x y z
N MET A 1 28.18 13.71 -15.61
CA MET A 1 27.49 12.54 -14.99
C MET A 1 28.48 11.39 -14.96
N MET A 2 29.02 11.04 -13.79
CA MET A 2 29.95 9.92 -13.64
C MET A 2 29.12 8.66 -13.34
N ASN A 3 29.01 7.75 -14.30
CA ASN A 3 28.23 6.52 -14.16
C ASN A 3 29.12 5.46 -13.52
N ILE A 4 29.13 5.38 -12.19
CA ILE A 4 30.00 4.44 -11.48
C ILE A 4 29.33 3.06 -11.49
N SER A 5 29.79 2.18 -12.38
CA SER A 5 29.48 0.75 -12.40
C SER A 5 30.27 0.02 -11.30
N LEU A 6 29.88 0.21 -10.04
CA LEU A 6 30.47 -0.52 -8.90
C LEU A 6 29.81 -1.89 -8.78
N LYS A 7 30.48 -2.95 -9.25
CA LYS A 7 30.00 -4.34 -9.08
C LYS A 7 29.88 -4.74 -7.60
N HIS A 8 30.78 -4.21 -6.76
CA HIS A 8 30.73 -4.34 -5.31
C HIS A 8 31.27 -3.07 -4.68
N LEU A 9 30.45 -2.35 -3.91
CA LEU A 9 30.91 -1.26 -3.04
C LEU A 9 30.89 -1.77 -1.60
N THR A 10 32.05 -2.21 -1.11
CA THR A 10 32.25 -2.46 0.32
C THR A 10 32.75 -1.16 0.93
N LEU A 11 31.86 -0.38 1.55
CA LEU A 11 32.28 0.75 2.37
C LEU A 11 32.80 0.18 3.69
N GLN A 12 34.10 0.27 3.87
CA GLN A 12 34.77 -0.14 5.10
C GLN A 12 35.07 1.12 5.90
N ASN A 13 34.33 1.30 6.99
CA ASN A 13 34.42 2.51 7.77
C ASN A 13 35.72 2.53 8.58
N LEU A 14 36.60 3.51 8.32
CA LEU A 14 37.83 3.71 9.07
C LEU A 14 37.65 4.69 10.26
N TYR A 15 36.53 5.41 10.34
CA TYR A 15 36.28 6.41 11.40
C TYR A 15 34.80 6.44 11.81
N GLY A 16 34.48 6.66 13.09
CA GLY A 16 33.12 6.50 13.68
C GLY A 16 31.98 7.42 13.17
N HIS A 17 32.08 7.97 11.96
CA HIS A 17 31.05 8.79 11.31
C HIS A 17 30.43 8.04 10.13
N SER A 18 29.17 8.33 9.82
CA SER A 18 28.40 7.68 8.73
C SER A 18 29.10 7.83 7.38
N ASP A 19 29.08 6.78 6.55
CA ASP A 19 29.61 6.84 5.19
C ASP A 19 28.80 7.84 4.36
N PHE A 20 29.41 9.00 4.09
CA PHE A 20 28.83 10.00 3.20
C PHE A 20 28.91 9.50 1.76
N ILE A 21 27.74 9.36 1.14
CA ILE A 21 27.62 9.17 -0.30
C ILE A 21 27.54 10.55 -0.94
N SER A 22 28.55 10.90 -1.77
CA SER A 22 28.62 12.20 -2.46
C SER A 22 28.18 12.16 -3.93
N THR A 23 27.80 11.00 -4.46
CA THR A 23 27.40 10.86 -5.88
C THR A 23 25.88 10.74 -6.04
N SER A 24 25.39 11.22 -7.20
CA SER A 24 23.96 11.35 -7.52
C SER A 24 23.32 10.12 -8.16
N ALA A 25 24.10 9.12 -8.60
CA ALA A 25 23.56 7.96 -9.31
C ALA A 25 24.35 6.67 -9.05
N TYR A 26 23.62 5.57 -8.82
CA TYR A 26 24.12 4.22 -8.62
C TYR A 26 23.38 3.23 -9.51
N LYS A 27 24.12 2.40 -10.24
CA LYS A 27 23.55 1.38 -11.12
C LYS A 27 24.23 0.03 -10.92
N ASN A 28 23.43 -1.04 -10.83
CA ASN A 28 23.90 -2.42 -10.68
C ASN A 28 24.81 -2.62 -9.44
N ALA A 29 24.56 -1.86 -8.37
CA ALA A 29 25.39 -1.91 -7.17
C ALA A 29 24.83 -2.93 -6.16
N VAL A 30 25.72 -3.70 -5.54
CA VAL A 30 25.38 -4.56 -4.40
C VAL A 30 25.91 -3.93 -3.13
N PHE A 31 24.99 -3.61 -2.23
CA PHE A 31 25.27 -3.09 -0.90
C PHE A 31 24.91 -4.16 0.13
N SER A 32 25.91 -4.62 0.88
CA SER A 32 25.74 -5.64 1.90
C SER A 32 26.55 -5.31 3.13
N ARG A 33 26.06 -5.75 4.29
CA ARG A 33 26.81 -5.65 5.54
C ARG A 33 28.21 -6.25 5.40
N CYS A 34 29.23 -5.44 5.71
CA CYS A 34 30.55 -5.94 6.08
C CYS A 34 30.53 -6.25 7.58
N ASN A 35 31.08 -7.40 7.98
CA ASN A 35 30.99 -7.95 9.33
C ASN A 35 31.92 -7.22 10.32
N VAL A 36 31.80 -5.90 10.42
CA VAL A 36 32.59 -5.06 11.34
C VAL A 36 31.81 -4.89 12.63
N ARG A 37 32.46 -5.19 13.76
CA ARG A 37 31.85 -5.37 15.09
C ARG A 37 31.18 -4.12 15.69
N ASN A 38 31.23 -2.95 15.05
CA ASN A 38 30.66 -1.71 15.58
C ASN A 38 29.73 -1.03 14.55
N SER A 39 28.45 -0.94 14.91
CA SER A 39 27.39 -0.05 14.40
C SER A 39 27.58 0.52 12.98
N PHE A 40 27.32 -0.27 11.94
CA PHE A 40 27.13 0.30 10.61
C PHE A 40 25.80 1.06 10.58
N ARG A 41 25.89 2.40 10.54
CA ARG A 41 24.77 3.31 10.28
C ARG A 41 24.60 3.33 8.75
N GLY A 42 23.38 3.16 8.23
CA GLY A 42 23.14 3.18 6.78
C GLY A 42 23.51 4.52 6.12
N PHE A 43 23.22 4.64 4.82
CA PHE A 43 23.58 5.80 4.02
C PHE A 43 22.88 7.05 4.52
N LEU A 44 23.69 8.06 4.84
CA LEU A 44 23.22 9.41 5.06
C LEU A 44 23.38 10.18 3.74
N LEU A 45 22.27 10.58 3.14
CA LEU A 45 22.28 11.38 1.92
C LEU A 45 22.28 12.87 2.28
N ASP A 46 23.27 13.60 1.75
CA ASP A 46 23.36 15.06 1.90
C ASP A 46 22.14 15.74 1.26
N SER A 47 21.60 16.75 1.96
CA SER A 47 20.49 17.57 1.48
C SER A 47 20.84 18.28 0.17
N LYS A 48 22.11 18.61 -0.06
CA LYS A 48 22.63 19.32 -1.25
C LYS A 48 22.63 18.52 -2.55
N LEU A 49 22.42 17.21 -2.51
CA LEU A 49 22.37 16.41 -3.74
C LEU A 49 21.12 16.77 -4.55
N SER A 50 21.33 17.19 -5.79
CA SER A 50 20.30 17.64 -6.74
C SER A 50 19.39 16.52 -7.23
N LYS A 51 19.83 15.27 -7.14
CA LYS A 51 19.05 14.07 -7.45
C LYS A 51 19.81 12.86 -6.90
N THR A 52 19.09 11.88 -6.34
CA THR A 52 19.71 10.59 -6.01
C THR A 52 18.92 9.47 -6.67
N GLU A 53 19.60 8.72 -7.54
CA GLU A 53 19.00 7.61 -8.28
C GLU A 53 19.72 6.29 -7.98
N PHE A 54 18.94 5.26 -7.69
CA PHE A 54 19.41 3.88 -7.58
C PHE A 54 18.68 3.03 -8.61
N SER A 55 19.43 2.28 -9.42
CA SER A 55 18.84 1.42 -10.44
C SER A 55 19.44 0.02 -10.44
N SER A 56 18.59 -1.01 -10.45
CA SER A 56 19.03 -2.41 -10.51
C SER A 56 20.01 -2.80 -9.39
N SER A 57 19.87 -2.19 -8.21
CA SER A 57 20.77 -2.37 -7.06
C SER A 57 20.17 -3.33 -6.03
N ILE A 58 21.04 -4.02 -5.27
CA ILE A 58 20.65 -4.96 -4.22
C ILE A 58 21.13 -4.44 -2.87
N PHE A 59 20.25 -4.38 -1.88
CA PHE A 59 20.53 -3.99 -0.51
C PHE A 59 20.18 -5.14 0.43
N LYS A 60 21.13 -5.61 1.23
CA LYS A 60 20.94 -6.83 2.02
C LYS A 60 21.55 -6.81 3.41
N ASN A 61 20.81 -7.38 4.36
CA ASN A 61 21.26 -7.71 5.72
C ASN A 61 21.76 -6.50 6.54
N PHE A 62 21.09 -5.35 6.40
CA PHE A 62 21.39 -4.17 7.23
C PHE A 62 20.71 -4.27 8.60
N LEU A 63 21.40 -3.80 9.64
CA LEU A 63 20.86 -3.72 11.01
C LEU A 63 20.23 -2.34 11.31
N THR A 64 20.31 -1.42 10.36
CA THR A 64 19.72 -0.08 10.47
C THR A 64 19.14 0.34 9.13
N THR A 65 18.38 1.43 9.13
CA THR A 65 17.82 2.05 7.91
C THR A 65 18.87 2.24 6.82
N VAL A 66 18.60 1.73 5.62
CA VAL A 66 19.54 1.83 4.47
C VAL A 66 19.72 3.27 4.00
N VAL A 67 18.65 4.03 3.83
CA VAL A 67 18.68 5.41 3.34
C VAL A 67 18.00 6.32 4.33
N LYS A 68 18.78 7.25 4.90
CA LYS A 68 18.28 8.34 5.74
C LYS A 68 18.58 9.67 5.06
N THR A 69 17.58 10.52 4.92
CA THR A 69 17.81 11.95 4.62
C THR A 69 17.71 12.72 5.92
N GLN A 70 18.76 13.45 6.29
CA GLN A 70 18.70 14.34 7.45
C GLN A 70 17.92 15.60 7.07
N GLU A 71 16.83 15.86 7.79
CA GLU A 71 16.49 17.21 8.21
C GLU A 71 17.22 17.42 9.54
N GLN A 72 18.08 18.43 9.64
CA GLN A 72 18.69 18.83 10.90
C GLN A 72 17.60 19.04 11.96
N ASP A 73 17.59 18.22 13.01
CA ASP A 73 17.08 18.51 14.36
C ASP A 73 15.81 19.39 14.48
N TYR A 74 14.78 19.16 13.66
CA TYR A 74 13.60 20.04 13.64
C TYR A 74 12.57 19.78 14.76
N TYR A 75 12.82 18.81 15.65
CA TYR A 75 11.87 18.51 16.72
C TYR A 75 11.93 19.47 17.93
N ASN A 76 12.86 20.44 17.94
CA ASN A 76 13.00 21.40 19.06
C ASN A 76 12.96 22.89 18.67
N GLN A 77 12.60 23.25 17.44
CA GLN A 77 12.45 24.67 17.09
C GLN A 77 11.06 24.96 16.55
N THR A 78 10.38 25.82 17.30
CA THR A 78 9.15 26.52 17.02
C THR A 78 9.03 26.85 15.54
N ILE A 79 7.98 26.29 14.92
CA ILE A 79 7.40 26.59 13.61
C ILE A 79 7.84 27.98 13.10
N ASN A 80 8.81 28.02 12.19
CA ASN A 80 9.11 29.21 11.42
C ASN A 80 8.89 28.93 9.92
N LYS A 81 8.10 29.83 9.34
CA LYS A 81 7.23 29.69 8.17
C LYS A 81 7.97 29.78 6.82
N TYR A 82 9.21 29.31 6.75
CA TYR A 82 10.04 29.35 5.54
C TYR A 82 10.58 27.95 5.24
N LEU A 83 9.68 27.06 4.80
CA LEU A 83 10.04 25.75 4.25
C LEU A 83 10.79 25.99 2.93
N VAL A 84 12.12 25.92 2.99
CA VAL A 84 12.94 25.70 1.80
C VAL A 84 12.59 24.29 1.33
N ASN A 85 11.79 24.22 0.27
CA ASN A 85 11.38 23.00 -0.41
C ASN A 85 12.66 22.27 -0.85
N ILE A 86 13.05 21.19 -0.18
CA ILE A 86 14.16 20.36 -0.64
C ILE A 86 13.58 19.42 -1.71
N GLU A 87 13.52 19.93 -2.95
CA GLU A 87 12.71 19.38 -4.05
C GLU A 87 13.25 18.09 -4.69
N ASN A 88 14.46 17.65 -4.33
CA ASN A 88 15.13 16.62 -5.11
C ASN A 88 14.64 15.22 -4.73
N PRO A 89 14.02 14.48 -5.67
CA PRO A 89 13.43 13.19 -5.37
C PRO A 89 14.50 12.10 -5.19
N LEU A 90 14.20 11.14 -4.32
CA LEU A 90 14.87 9.85 -4.24
C LEU A 90 14.18 8.88 -5.20
N ASN A 91 14.90 8.39 -6.20
CA ASN A 91 14.34 7.45 -7.18
C ASN A 91 15.00 6.08 -7.05
N PHE A 92 14.18 5.05 -6.88
CA PHE A 92 14.63 3.65 -6.92
C PHE A 92 13.88 2.92 -8.03
N THR A 93 14.63 2.27 -8.91
CA THR A 93 14.06 1.51 -10.03
C THR A 93 14.70 0.13 -10.10
N LYS A 94 13.88 -0.93 -10.09
CA LYS A 94 14.36 -2.32 -10.16
C LYS A 94 15.32 -2.70 -9.03
N CYS A 95 15.17 -2.09 -7.86
CA CYS A 95 16.02 -2.38 -6.70
C CYS A 95 15.42 -3.52 -5.86
N THR A 96 16.29 -4.29 -5.21
CA THR A 96 15.89 -5.35 -4.27
C THR A 96 16.43 -5.04 -2.88
N PHE A 97 15.57 -5.14 -1.87
CA PHE A 97 15.88 -4.95 -0.46
C PHE A 97 15.47 -6.20 0.30
N TYR A 98 16.39 -6.82 1.04
CA TYR A 98 16.04 -8.00 1.83
C TYR A 98 16.75 -8.12 3.17
N GLY A 99 16.04 -8.64 4.18
CA GLY A 99 16.60 -8.99 5.48
C GLY A 99 17.10 -7.78 6.28
N ILE A 100 16.44 -6.63 6.14
CA ILE A 100 16.87 -5.38 6.79
C ILE A 100 15.99 -5.11 7.99
N LYS A 101 16.64 -4.85 9.13
CA LYS A 101 15.95 -4.53 10.39
C LYS A 101 16.36 -3.15 10.87
N SER A 102 15.43 -2.43 11.48
CA SER A 102 15.67 -1.14 12.13
C SER A 102 14.91 -1.10 13.45
N LEU A 103 15.53 -0.53 14.49
CA LEU A 103 14.85 -0.36 15.78
C LEU A 103 14.03 0.95 15.84
N THR A 104 13.98 1.70 14.75
CA THR A 104 13.29 3.00 14.68
C THR A 104 12.38 3.07 13.46
N TYR A 105 12.58 4.04 12.58
CA TYR A 105 11.69 4.36 11.47
C TYR A 105 12.26 3.82 10.17
N GLY A 106 11.43 3.21 9.31
CA GLY A 106 11.81 2.81 7.96
C GLY A 106 13.00 1.86 7.95
N SER A 107 12.81 0.55 7.81
CA SER A 107 13.96 -0.35 7.72
C SER A 107 14.82 -0.10 6.48
N CYS A 108 14.22 0.33 5.37
CA CYS A 108 14.95 0.67 4.16
C CYS A 108 15.09 2.17 4.01
N ILE A 109 13.99 2.91 4.11
CA ILE A 109 13.96 4.32 3.72
C ILE A 109 13.32 5.13 4.83
N ASN A 110 14.02 6.13 5.33
CA ASN A 110 13.50 7.17 6.21
C ASN A 110 13.80 8.53 5.58
N THR A 111 12.78 9.23 5.09
CA THR A 111 13.02 10.43 4.28
C THR A 111 12.00 11.56 4.46
N CYS A 112 12.48 12.79 4.28
CA CYS A 112 11.69 14.02 4.09
C CYS A 112 11.72 14.51 2.63
N LYS A 113 12.41 13.79 1.73
CA LYS A 113 12.44 14.10 0.30
C LYS A 113 11.34 13.32 -0.43
N PRO A 114 10.83 13.83 -1.57
CA PRO A 114 9.93 13.06 -2.42
C PRO A 114 10.54 11.71 -2.79
N LEU A 115 9.74 10.64 -2.74
CA LEU A 115 10.20 9.27 -2.97
C LEU A 115 9.46 8.64 -4.14
N TYR A 116 10.21 8.13 -5.12
CA TYR A 116 9.69 7.38 -6.25
C TYR A 116 10.26 5.96 -6.25
N LEU A 117 9.36 4.97 -6.24
CA LEU A 117 9.69 3.55 -6.28
C LEU A 117 9.02 2.92 -7.51
N ASP A 118 9.81 2.31 -8.38
CA ASP A 118 9.31 1.59 -9.54
C ASP A 118 9.95 0.21 -9.66
N SER A 119 9.10 -0.82 -9.76
CA SER A 119 9.55 -2.20 -10.00
C SER A 119 10.51 -2.70 -8.92
N CYS A 120 10.35 -2.27 -7.67
CA CYS A 120 11.23 -2.65 -6.56
C CYS A 120 10.69 -3.86 -5.78
N LEU A 121 11.59 -4.65 -5.20
CA LEU A 121 11.26 -5.78 -4.33
C LEU A 121 11.74 -5.51 -2.91
N PHE A 122 10.85 -5.68 -1.95
CA PHE A 122 11.07 -5.51 -0.52
C PHE A 122 10.64 -6.80 0.19
N TYR A 123 11.58 -7.48 0.84
CA TYR A 123 11.36 -8.80 1.44
C TYR A 123 11.96 -8.94 2.83
N ASP A 124 11.20 -9.47 3.80
CA ASP A 124 11.69 -9.74 5.17
C ASP A 124 12.34 -8.50 5.81
N LEU A 125 11.54 -7.44 5.90
CA LEU A 125 11.96 -6.14 6.39
C LEU A 125 11.24 -5.81 7.69
N GLN A 126 11.92 -5.17 8.64
CA GLN A 126 11.33 -4.91 9.94
C GLN A 126 11.75 -3.56 10.52
N ALA A 127 10.79 -2.77 11.01
CA ALA A 127 11.06 -1.51 11.73
C ALA A 127 10.18 -1.36 12.98
N LEU A 128 10.40 -0.33 13.80
CA LEU A 128 9.42 0.07 14.82
C LEU A 128 8.19 0.70 14.16
N ASN A 129 8.42 1.58 13.17
CA ASN A 129 7.39 2.36 12.50
C ASN A 129 7.66 2.47 10.99
N GLY A 130 6.70 2.10 10.15
CA GLY A 130 6.90 2.02 8.71
C GLY A 130 7.91 0.92 8.39
N GLY A 131 7.46 -0.34 8.41
CA GLY A 131 8.31 -1.54 8.36
C GLY A 131 9.33 -1.53 7.24
N VAL A 132 9.05 -0.80 6.14
CA VAL A 132 9.97 -0.53 5.04
C VAL A 132 10.30 0.96 4.92
N ILE A 133 9.26 1.80 4.89
CA ILE A 133 9.35 3.22 4.54
C ILE A 133 8.73 4.05 5.66
N TYR A 134 9.47 5.05 6.11
CA TYR A 134 8.95 6.20 6.84
C TYR A 134 9.18 7.45 5.99
N SER A 135 8.12 8.18 5.65
CA SER A 135 8.22 9.37 4.80
C SER A 135 7.43 10.54 5.36
N MET A 136 8.00 11.75 5.23
CA MET A 136 7.35 13.02 5.53
C MET A 136 7.04 13.85 4.28
N SER A 137 7.17 13.24 3.10
CA SER A 137 7.01 13.91 1.80
C SER A 137 6.21 13.05 0.82
N ASN A 138 6.05 13.53 -0.41
CA ASN A 138 5.34 12.83 -1.48
C ASN A 138 5.93 11.43 -1.71
N VAL A 139 5.06 10.44 -1.90
CA VAL A 139 5.46 9.06 -2.18
C VAL A 139 4.68 8.56 -3.40
N ASP A 140 5.40 8.03 -4.39
CA ASP A 140 4.86 7.36 -5.58
C ASP A 140 5.45 5.95 -5.68
N ILE A 141 4.59 4.93 -5.62
CA ILE A 141 4.96 3.52 -5.64
C ILE A 141 4.27 2.83 -6.82
N LYS A 142 5.07 2.30 -7.73
CA LYS A 142 4.59 1.62 -8.93
C LYS A 142 5.24 0.25 -9.08
N HIS A 143 4.46 -0.73 -9.52
CA HIS A 143 4.94 -2.07 -9.91
C HIS A 143 5.80 -2.77 -8.85
N SER A 144 5.67 -2.40 -7.58
CA SER A 144 6.58 -2.82 -6.52
C SER A 144 5.94 -3.89 -5.65
N THR A 145 6.76 -4.76 -5.07
CA THR A 145 6.32 -5.87 -4.24
C THR A 145 6.88 -5.75 -2.83
N PHE A 146 6.01 -5.86 -1.83
CA PHE A 146 6.33 -5.86 -0.40
C PHE A 146 5.83 -7.16 0.21
N ASN A 147 6.76 -8.02 0.63
CA ASN A 147 6.43 -9.34 1.12
C ASN A 147 7.09 -9.62 2.47
N SER A 148 6.30 -10.06 3.44
CA SER A 148 6.77 -10.42 4.79
C SER A 148 7.45 -9.25 5.50
N CYS A 149 6.99 -8.03 5.25
CA CYS A 149 7.47 -6.84 5.93
C CYS A 149 6.65 -6.60 7.21
N SER A 150 7.31 -6.19 8.28
CA SER A 150 6.66 -5.99 9.58
C SER A 150 7.04 -4.67 10.26
N ALA A 151 6.13 -4.17 11.10
CA ALA A 151 6.44 -3.10 12.03
C ALA A 151 5.98 -3.45 13.45
N PHE A 152 6.82 -3.19 14.45
CA PHE A 152 6.46 -3.48 15.84
C PHE A 152 5.26 -2.64 16.33
N GLU A 153 5.15 -1.37 15.90
CA GLU A 153 4.06 -0.49 16.32
C GLU A 153 3.13 -0.12 15.15
N THR A 154 3.60 0.61 14.14
CA THR A 154 2.70 1.16 13.12
C THR A 154 3.17 0.90 11.69
N ALA A 155 2.23 0.51 10.83
CA ALA A 155 2.39 0.30 9.39
C ALA A 155 3.48 -0.69 8.98
N GLY A 156 3.10 -1.93 8.66
CA GLY A 156 4.04 -2.98 8.26
C GLY A 156 4.90 -2.65 7.04
N VAL A 157 4.48 -1.67 6.22
CA VAL A 157 5.21 -1.24 5.03
C VAL A 157 5.51 0.26 5.07
N LEU A 158 4.48 1.11 5.00
CA LEU A 158 4.65 2.56 4.82
C LEU A 158 3.95 3.34 5.92
N LYS A 159 4.71 4.14 6.64
CA LYS A 159 4.20 5.24 7.45
C LYS A 159 4.51 6.56 6.76
N GLN A 160 3.47 7.29 6.37
CA GLN A 160 3.59 8.63 5.82
C GLN A 160 2.91 9.65 6.75
N VAL A 161 3.67 10.61 7.23
CA VAL A 161 3.15 11.69 8.09
C VAL A 161 3.62 13.01 7.50
N GLY A 162 2.71 13.78 6.93
CA GLY A 162 3.03 15.02 6.24
C GLY A 162 1.99 16.11 6.44
N ASP A 163 2.30 17.27 5.91
CA ASP A 163 1.43 18.45 5.96
C ASP A 163 0.32 18.39 4.89
N ASN A 164 -0.30 19.53 4.60
CA ASN A 164 -1.38 19.67 3.60
C ASN A 164 -0.87 19.60 2.15
N THR A 165 0.41 19.32 1.91
CA THR A 165 1.01 19.22 0.57
C THR A 165 1.45 17.79 0.21
N THR A 166 1.45 16.88 1.19
CA THR A 166 2.03 15.54 1.07
C THR A 166 1.08 14.49 0.45
N SER A 167 1.30 14.13 -0.80
CA SER A 167 0.50 13.16 -1.56
C SER A 167 1.00 11.71 -1.49
N LEU A 168 0.11 10.76 -1.79
CA LEU A 168 0.44 9.34 -1.94
C LEU A 168 -0.19 8.77 -3.20
N LEU A 169 0.64 8.19 -4.06
CA LEU A 169 0.21 7.40 -5.21
C LEU A 169 0.74 5.97 -5.07
N ILE A 170 -0.15 4.98 -5.13
CA ILE A 170 0.23 3.56 -5.20
C ILE A 170 -0.49 2.94 -6.39
N THR A 171 0.25 2.38 -7.33
CA THR A 171 -0.31 1.79 -8.56
C THR A 171 0.30 0.43 -8.84
N SER A 172 -0.52 -0.55 -9.23
CA SER A 172 -0.05 -1.84 -9.75
C SER A 172 0.96 -2.56 -8.84
N SER A 173 0.79 -2.47 -7.52
CA SER A 173 1.74 -2.97 -6.54
C SER A 173 1.16 -4.13 -5.73
N SER A 174 2.04 -4.98 -5.18
CA SER A 174 1.65 -6.18 -4.43
C SER A 174 2.16 -6.15 -3.00
N PHE A 175 1.29 -6.48 -2.06
CA PHE A 175 1.54 -6.51 -0.63
C PHE A 175 1.10 -7.89 -0.13
N ASP A 176 2.03 -8.72 0.37
CA ASP A 176 1.71 -10.06 0.89
C ASP A 176 2.33 -10.28 2.27
N LYS A 177 1.59 -10.89 3.19
CA LYS A 177 2.06 -11.29 4.53
C LYS A 177 2.70 -10.16 5.34
N ASN A 178 2.28 -8.92 5.10
CA ASN A 178 2.76 -7.79 5.88
C ASN A 178 1.97 -7.66 7.18
N GLU A 179 2.64 -7.26 8.25
CA GLU A 179 1.99 -7.13 9.55
C GLU A 179 2.48 -5.96 10.39
N ALA A 180 1.64 -5.48 11.28
CA ALA A 180 2.06 -4.62 12.37
C ALA A 180 1.11 -4.75 13.56
N LYS A 181 1.41 -4.06 14.65
CA LYS A 181 0.48 -3.95 15.76
C LYS A 181 -0.77 -3.14 15.36
N THR A 182 -0.59 -1.89 14.94
CA THR A 182 -1.73 -0.98 14.72
C THR A 182 -2.27 -1.02 13.29
N PHE A 183 -1.40 -1.00 12.27
CA PHE A 183 -1.82 -0.90 10.87
C PHE A 183 -1.06 -1.92 10.02
N GLY A 184 -1.73 -2.93 9.50
CA GLY A 184 -1.04 -4.11 8.94
C GLY A 184 -0.09 -3.78 7.79
N CYS A 185 -0.38 -2.74 7.00
CA CYS A 185 0.45 -2.35 5.85
C CYS A 185 0.75 -0.86 5.81
N LEU A 186 -0.26 0.01 5.82
CA LEU A 186 -0.10 1.44 5.54
C LEU A 186 -0.71 2.31 6.64
N TYR A 187 -0.01 3.39 6.99
CA TYR A 187 -0.57 4.48 7.76
C TYR A 187 -0.23 5.79 7.09
N ARG A 188 -1.24 6.61 6.82
CA ARG A 188 -1.06 7.94 6.23
C ARG A 188 -1.83 8.98 7.03
N TRP A 189 -1.12 10.05 7.39
CA TRP A 189 -1.69 11.26 7.95
C TRP A 189 -1.24 12.48 7.12
N SER A 190 -2.11 12.95 6.23
CA SER A 190 -1.90 14.19 5.47
C SER A 190 -3.19 14.63 4.77
N HIS A 191 -3.47 15.93 4.76
CA HIS A 191 -4.66 16.51 4.14
C HIS A 191 -4.54 16.72 2.61
N LYS A 192 -3.61 16.04 1.93
CA LYS A 192 -3.56 16.05 0.46
C LYS A 192 -4.21 14.79 -0.12
N TRP A 193 -4.33 14.73 -1.44
CA TRP A 193 -4.87 13.59 -2.17
C TRP A 193 -4.08 12.28 -1.93
N CYS A 194 -4.81 11.17 -1.88
CA CYS A 194 -4.28 9.82 -1.82
C CYS A 194 -5.01 8.94 -2.85
N ASN A 195 -4.25 8.29 -3.73
CA ASN A 195 -4.80 7.46 -4.78
C ASN A 195 -4.12 6.08 -4.81
N ILE A 196 -4.91 5.02 -4.69
CA ILE A 196 -4.46 3.63 -4.66
C ILE A 196 -5.19 2.85 -5.75
N GLN A 197 -4.45 2.32 -6.71
CA GLN A 197 -5.02 1.67 -7.89
C GLN A 197 -4.38 0.33 -8.21
N MET A 198 -5.20 -0.59 -8.71
CA MET A 198 -4.75 -1.85 -9.34
C MET A 198 -3.78 -2.66 -8.45
N SER A 199 -3.93 -2.56 -7.12
CA SER A 199 -2.99 -3.12 -6.17
C SER A 199 -3.58 -4.29 -5.38
N ASN A 200 -2.74 -5.25 -5.03
CA ASN A 200 -3.13 -6.48 -4.35
C ASN A 200 -2.60 -6.50 -2.92
N TYR A 201 -3.47 -6.82 -1.97
CA TYR A 201 -3.17 -6.94 -0.55
C TYR A 201 -3.63 -8.31 -0.07
N THR A 202 -2.69 -9.19 0.28
CA THR A 202 -2.98 -10.57 0.66
C THR A 202 -2.35 -10.91 2.00
N ASN A 203 -3.09 -11.64 2.86
CA ASN A 203 -2.61 -12.11 4.15
C ASN A 203 -2.06 -10.99 5.06
N ILE A 204 -2.62 -9.78 4.98
CA ILE A 204 -2.17 -8.66 5.81
C ILE A 204 -2.81 -8.73 7.19
N LYS A 205 -2.03 -8.48 8.25
CA LYS A 205 -2.51 -8.61 9.63
C LYS A 205 -2.17 -7.38 10.47
N ALA A 206 -3.15 -6.90 11.22
CA ALA A 206 -2.92 -6.05 12.39
C ALA A 206 -3.28 -6.79 13.68
N SER A 207 -2.49 -6.66 14.74
CA SER A 207 -2.90 -7.20 16.04
C SER A 207 -3.99 -6.34 16.68
N ASP A 208 -4.05 -5.05 16.39
CA ASP A 208 -4.91 -4.11 17.10
C ASP A 208 -5.90 -3.43 16.13
N CYS A 209 -5.50 -2.34 15.48
CA CYS A 209 -6.45 -1.38 14.93
C CYS A 209 -6.97 -1.72 13.52
N VAL A 210 -6.16 -1.65 12.47
CA VAL A 210 -6.64 -1.73 11.08
C VAL A 210 -5.86 -2.73 10.25
N GLY A 211 -6.55 -3.72 9.70
CA GLY A 211 -5.91 -4.89 9.10
C GLY A 211 -5.04 -4.58 7.89
N VAL A 212 -5.32 -3.52 7.12
CA VAL A 212 -4.47 -3.10 6.01
C VAL A 212 -4.01 -1.66 6.15
N MET A 213 -4.94 -0.70 6.11
CA MET A 213 -4.57 0.71 6.02
C MET A 213 -5.50 1.66 6.76
N GLU A 214 -4.90 2.66 7.40
CA GLU A 214 -5.59 3.87 7.86
C GLU A 214 -5.07 5.07 7.07
N ILE A 215 -6.00 5.78 6.42
CA ILE A 215 -5.73 6.96 5.60
C ILE A 215 -6.54 8.14 6.15
N ALA A 216 -5.85 9.15 6.69
CA ALA A 216 -6.43 10.47 6.89
C ALA A 216 -6.06 11.35 5.70
N SER A 217 -7.06 11.81 4.94
CA SER A 217 -6.90 12.57 3.68
C SER A 217 -8.10 13.46 3.39
N THR A 218 -7.90 14.56 2.66
CA THR A 218 -9.03 15.31 2.09
C THR A 218 -9.66 14.52 0.96
N ASP A 219 -8.87 14.02 0.02
CA ASP A 219 -9.33 13.33 -1.17
C ASP A 219 -8.74 11.92 -1.19
N PHE A 220 -9.61 10.93 -1.24
CA PHE A 220 -9.24 9.52 -1.26
C PHE A 220 -9.89 8.80 -2.42
N ASP A 221 -9.04 8.14 -3.19
CA ASP A 221 -9.40 7.42 -4.40
C ASP A 221 -8.84 6.00 -4.32
N MET A 222 -9.69 4.99 -4.45
CA MET A 222 -9.29 3.59 -4.46
C MET A 222 -10.00 2.80 -5.55
N TYR A 223 -9.22 2.26 -6.49
CA TYR A 223 -9.74 1.64 -7.70
C TYR A 223 -9.11 0.28 -7.99
N TYR A 224 -9.92 -0.71 -8.37
CA TYR A 224 -9.43 -1.99 -8.89
C TYR A 224 -8.44 -2.74 -7.98
N CYS A 225 -8.53 -2.55 -6.67
CA CYS A 225 -7.69 -3.22 -5.69
C CYS A 225 -8.33 -4.53 -5.21
N THR A 226 -7.49 -5.50 -4.87
CA THR A 226 -7.91 -6.78 -4.28
C THR A 226 -7.36 -6.90 -2.87
N PHE A 227 -8.24 -7.25 -1.92
CA PHE A 227 -7.93 -7.50 -0.53
C PHE A 227 -8.35 -8.93 -0.19
N ARG A 228 -7.39 -9.78 0.18
CA ARG A 228 -7.65 -11.20 0.44
C ARG A 228 -7.04 -11.66 1.75
N LYS A 229 -7.87 -12.28 2.61
CA LYS A 229 -7.43 -12.80 3.92
C LYS A 229 -6.76 -11.73 4.80
N CYS A 230 -7.22 -10.48 4.70
CA CYS A 230 -6.73 -9.38 5.53
C CYS A 230 -7.54 -9.30 6.83
N GLN A 231 -6.88 -9.01 7.96
CA GLN A 231 -7.57 -8.99 9.26
C GLN A 231 -6.94 -8.04 10.27
N ALA A 232 -7.78 -7.52 11.19
CA ALA A 232 -7.35 -6.96 12.47
C ALA A 232 -7.88 -7.80 13.63
N LEU A 233 -7.14 -7.96 14.73
CA LEU A 233 -7.68 -8.71 15.88
C LEU A 233 -8.56 -7.86 16.80
N VAL A 234 -8.57 -6.52 16.69
CA VAL A 234 -9.39 -5.67 17.58
C VAL A 234 -10.39 -4.81 16.82
N ASN A 235 -10.01 -3.93 15.90
CA ASN A 235 -10.94 -2.95 15.32
C ASN A 235 -11.36 -3.22 13.87
N ASN A 236 -10.81 -2.50 12.89
CA ASN A 236 -11.28 -2.51 11.50
C ASN A 236 -10.52 -3.54 10.67
N GLY A 237 -11.24 -4.36 9.90
CA GLY A 237 -10.63 -5.52 9.27
C GLY A 237 -9.70 -5.21 8.10
N CYS A 238 -9.91 -4.09 7.39
CA CYS A 238 -9.15 -3.82 6.16
C CYS A 238 -8.83 -2.34 5.93
N VAL A 239 -9.79 -1.51 5.51
CA VAL A 239 -9.57 -0.11 5.14
C VAL A 239 -10.32 0.83 6.08
N LEU A 240 -9.61 1.80 6.64
CA LEU A 240 -10.16 2.93 7.38
C LEU A 240 -9.78 4.25 6.70
N VAL A 241 -10.78 5.06 6.36
CA VAL A 241 -10.59 6.42 5.83
C VAL A 241 -11.13 7.43 6.83
N ARG A 242 -10.33 8.44 7.22
CA ARG A 242 -10.70 9.47 8.20
C ARG A 242 -10.79 10.86 7.57
N GLY A 243 -11.88 11.56 7.86
CA GLY A 243 -12.07 12.96 7.50
C GLY A 243 -12.11 13.29 6.00
N PRO A 244 -12.56 12.40 5.07
CA PRO A 244 -12.53 12.75 3.66
C PRO A 244 -13.52 13.87 3.32
N HIS A 245 -13.04 14.83 2.54
CA HIS A 245 -13.82 15.79 1.75
C HIS A 245 -14.23 15.21 0.39
N HIS A 246 -13.54 14.17 -0.07
CA HIS A 246 -13.91 13.34 -1.20
C HIS A 246 -13.41 11.92 -0.91
N CYS A 247 -14.27 10.91 -1.10
CA CYS A 247 -13.88 9.51 -0.93
C CYS A 247 -14.62 8.65 -1.93
N GLU A 248 -13.86 8.02 -2.82
CA GLU A 248 -14.35 7.08 -3.81
C GLU A 248 -13.61 5.75 -3.73
N ILE A 249 -14.37 4.69 -3.44
CA ILE A 249 -13.90 3.30 -3.43
C ILE A 249 -14.70 2.56 -4.50
N TRP A 250 -14.07 2.25 -5.63
CA TRP A 250 -14.77 1.78 -6.81
C TRP A 250 -14.13 0.53 -7.44
N ARG A 251 -14.96 -0.47 -7.74
CA ARG A 251 -14.55 -1.75 -8.36
C ARG A 251 -13.43 -2.48 -7.62
N ASN A 252 -13.49 -2.50 -6.30
CA ASN A 252 -12.55 -3.27 -5.48
C ASN A 252 -13.12 -4.64 -5.10
N ILE A 253 -12.24 -5.57 -4.74
CA ILE A 253 -12.61 -6.93 -4.35
C ILE A 253 -12.10 -7.19 -2.93
N PHE A 254 -12.98 -7.57 -2.02
CA PHE A 254 -12.68 -7.92 -0.64
C PHE A 254 -13.10 -9.37 -0.39
N VAL A 255 -12.14 -10.26 -0.14
CA VAL A 255 -12.35 -11.71 0.04
C VAL A 255 -11.80 -12.16 1.37
N SER A 256 -12.65 -12.76 2.21
CA SER A 256 -12.24 -13.28 3.52
C SER A 256 -11.56 -12.23 4.41
N VAL A 257 -12.04 -10.99 4.36
CA VAL A 257 -11.59 -9.93 5.28
C VAL A 257 -12.43 -9.93 6.55
N LYS A 258 -11.79 -9.69 7.71
CA LYS A 258 -12.45 -9.80 9.02
C LYS A 258 -11.82 -8.95 10.11
N HIS A 259 -12.55 -8.72 11.19
CA HIS A 259 -12.04 -8.29 12.47
C HIS A 259 -12.68 -9.09 13.62
N ASN A 260 -12.20 -8.88 14.85
CA ASN A 260 -12.85 -9.43 16.04
C ASN A 260 -13.50 -8.37 16.95
N SER A 261 -13.65 -7.12 16.46
CA SER A 261 -14.42 -6.11 17.21
C SER A 261 -15.89 -6.49 17.36
N GLU A 262 -16.42 -6.29 18.56
CA GLU A 262 -17.85 -6.21 18.84
C GLU A 262 -18.38 -4.76 18.70
N SER A 263 -17.48 -3.80 18.52
CA SER A 263 -17.85 -2.39 18.43
C SER A 263 -18.67 -2.10 17.19
N TYR A 264 -19.73 -1.32 17.35
CA TYR A 264 -20.59 -0.94 16.25
C TYR A 264 -19.97 0.11 15.31
N VAL A 265 -18.87 0.76 15.72
CA VAL A 265 -18.11 1.73 14.90
C VAL A 265 -16.92 1.09 14.18
N THR A 266 -17.11 -0.13 13.68
CA THR A 266 -16.07 -0.89 12.95
C THR A 266 -16.64 -1.52 11.69
N ALA A 267 -15.74 -1.93 10.78
CA ALA A 267 -16.11 -2.72 9.61
C ALA A 267 -14.99 -3.69 9.19
N ALA A 268 -15.39 -4.85 8.66
CA ALA A 268 -14.50 -5.87 8.11
C ALA A 268 -13.75 -5.40 6.87
N ALA A 269 -14.43 -4.69 5.96
CA ALA A 269 -13.83 -4.26 4.70
C ALA A 269 -13.54 -2.75 4.69
N VAL A 270 -14.56 -1.92 4.85
CA VAL A 270 -14.43 -0.46 4.67
C VAL A 270 -15.13 0.28 5.80
N TYR A 271 -14.38 1.08 6.54
CA TYR A 271 -14.91 2.05 7.48
C TYR A 271 -14.53 3.47 7.07
N ILE A 272 -15.52 4.35 6.94
CA ILE A 272 -15.30 5.77 6.62
C ILE A 272 -15.73 6.60 7.83
N ALA A 273 -14.76 7.15 8.54
CA ALA A 273 -14.97 7.98 9.71
C ALA A 273 -14.98 9.47 9.34
N ASP A 274 -15.87 10.23 9.96
CA ASP A 274 -15.87 11.69 9.96
C ASP A 274 -15.87 12.36 8.57
N ALA A 275 -16.47 11.72 7.56
CA ALA A 275 -16.57 12.30 6.23
C ALA A 275 -17.37 13.62 6.25
N VAL A 276 -16.79 14.65 5.63
CA VAL A 276 -17.40 15.99 5.54
C VAL A 276 -18.47 16.04 4.46
N VAL A 277 -18.33 15.21 3.43
CA VAL A 277 -19.28 15.08 2.33
C VAL A 277 -19.76 13.65 2.15
N THR A 278 -20.65 13.44 1.20
CA THR A 278 -21.08 12.11 0.76
C THR A 278 -19.92 11.33 0.12
N SER A 279 -19.50 10.27 0.79
CA SER A 279 -18.54 9.29 0.27
C SER A 279 -19.25 8.22 -0.57
N ARG A 280 -18.50 7.54 -1.46
CA ARG A 280 -19.04 6.53 -2.37
C ARG A 280 -18.25 5.23 -2.31
N VAL A 281 -18.95 4.12 -2.08
CA VAL A 281 -18.46 2.76 -2.28
C VAL A 281 -19.29 2.13 -3.40
N ALA A 282 -18.67 1.80 -4.53
CA ALA A 282 -19.42 1.44 -5.72
C ALA A 282 -18.82 0.25 -6.48
N TYR A 283 -19.71 -0.58 -7.04
CA TYR A 283 -19.39 -1.73 -7.91
C TYR A 283 -18.33 -2.66 -7.35
N SER A 284 -18.22 -2.73 -6.02
CA SER A 284 -17.23 -3.54 -5.32
C SER A 284 -17.86 -4.86 -4.87
N ILE A 285 -17.02 -5.87 -4.68
CA ILE A 285 -17.45 -7.21 -4.27
C ILE A 285 -16.91 -7.52 -2.89
N PHE A 286 -17.77 -8.01 -2.02
CA PHE A 286 -17.48 -8.40 -0.65
C PHE A 286 -17.90 -9.86 -0.45
N GLN A 287 -16.91 -10.76 -0.46
CA GLN A 287 -17.09 -12.20 -0.42
C GLN A 287 -16.48 -12.80 0.85
N ASP A 288 -17.24 -13.64 1.54
CA ASP A 288 -16.83 -14.34 2.77
C ASP A 288 -16.28 -13.38 3.84
N THR A 289 -16.81 -12.15 3.86
CA THR A 289 -16.44 -11.15 4.84
C THR A 289 -17.26 -11.38 6.12
N SER A 290 -16.58 -11.57 7.23
CA SER A 290 -17.20 -11.96 8.50
C SER A 290 -16.83 -10.95 9.59
N SER A 291 -17.81 -10.31 10.21
CA SER A 291 -17.74 -9.51 11.46
C SER A 291 -19.12 -8.87 11.71
N THR A 292 -19.22 -7.94 12.67
CA THR A 292 -20.41 -7.10 12.89
C THR A 292 -20.88 -6.44 11.59
N TYR A 293 -19.99 -5.75 10.86
CA TYR A 293 -20.32 -5.05 9.62
C TYR A 293 -19.25 -5.23 8.54
N VAL A 294 -19.65 -5.18 7.27
CA VAL A 294 -18.75 -5.25 6.11
C VAL A 294 -18.35 -3.86 5.64
N VAL A 295 -19.32 -2.96 5.53
CA VAL A 295 -19.11 -1.55 5.19
C VAL A 295 -19.83 -0.70 6.24
N SER A 296 -19.16 0.33 6.75
CA SER A 296 -19.67 1.21 7.78
C SER A 296 -19.24 2.66 7.55
N ALA A 297 -20.03 3.60 8.06
CA ALA A 297 -19.72 5.03 8.10
C ALA A 297 -19.94 5.58 9.51
N GLY A 298 -19.05 6.46 9.96
CA GLY A 298 -19.15 7.13 11.27
C GLY A 298 -20.25 8.19 11.34
N ASN A 299 -20.47 8.73 12.54
CA ASN A 299 -21.63 9.56 12.93
C ASN A 299 -22.00 10.71 11.97
N ASN A 300 -21.01 11.31 11.28
CA ASN A 300 -21.22 12.50 10.45
C ASN A 300 -21.27 12.22 8.95
N GLY A 301 -20.73 11.09 8.50
CA GLY A 301 -20.58 10.78 7.09
C GLY A 301 -21.90 10.38 6.42
N LYS A 302 -22.11 10.88 5.19
CA LYS A 302 -23.07 10.28 4.26
C LYS A 302 -22.33 9.26 3.41
N LEU A 303 -22.92 8.10 3.17
CA LEU A 303 -22.31 7.05 2.37
C LEU A 303 -23.29 6.51 1.33
N ASN A 304 -22.87 6.52 0.08
CA ASN A 304 -23.58 5.87 -1.01
C ASN A 304 -22.93 4.53 -1.32
N VAL A 305 -23.67 3.45 -1.17
CA VAL A 305 -23.28 2.10 -1.56
C VAL A 305 -24.04 1.73 -2.84
N LEU A 306 -23.34 1.67 -3.97
CA LEU A 306 -23.95 1.54 -5.30
C LEU A 306 -23.49 0.27 -6.02
N GLY A 307 -24.41 -0.55 -6.53
CA GLY A 307 -24.06 -1.65 -7.46
C GLY A 307 -23.12 -2.71 -6.88
N CYS A 308 -22.99 -2.78 -5.55
CA CYS A 308 -22.06 -3.69 -4.89
C CYS A 308 -22.66 -5.09 -4.74
N ILE A 309 -21.80 -6.11 -4.61
CA ILE A 309 -22.21 -7.50 -4.40
C ILE A 309 -21.69 -7.97 -3.05
N PHE A 310 -22.58 -8.49 -2.21
CA PHE A 310 -22.28 -9.03 -0.90
C PHE A 310 -22.67 -10.51 -0.84
N SER A 311 -21.75 -11.36 -0.37
CA SER A 311 -22.06 -12.76 -0.03
C SER A 311 -22.92 -12.89 1.21
N SER A 312 -22.93 -11.87 2.05
CA SER A 312 -23.65 -11.83 3.33
C SER A 312 -25.01 -11.13 3.19
N SER A 313 -25.82 -11.21 4.24
CA SER A 313 -27.13 -10.54 4.32
C SER A 313 -27.00 -9.01 4.33
N ARG A 314 -28.08 -8.29 4.04
CA ARG A 314 -28.10 -6.82 4.04
C ARG A 314 -27.79 -6.19 5.40
N SER A 315 -28.05 -6.89 6.52
CA SER A 315 -27.83 -6.39 7.87
C SER A 315 -26.36 -6.11 8.21
N VAL A 316 -25.42 -6.61 7.40
CA VAL A 316 -23.98 -6.37 7.60
C VAL A 316 -23.52 -5.01 7.10
N ILE A 317 -24.37 -4.21 6.46
CA ILE A 317 -24.06 -2.80 6.21
C ILE A 317 -24.60 -2.04 7.41
N TRP A 318 -23.71 -1.41 8.18
CA TRP A 318 -24.19 -0.58 9.27
C TRP A 318 -24.73 0.73 8.73
N VAL A 319 -25.94 1.06 9.16
CA VAL A 319 -26.68 2.22 8.70
C VAL A 319 -26.97 3.10 9.90
N PHE A 320 -26.12 4.08 10.17
CA PHE A 320 -26.69 5.34 10.64
C PHE A 320 -27.63 5.88 9.55
N LYS A 321 -28.59 6.73 9.91
CA LYS A 321 -29.67 7.28 9.05
C LYS A 321 -29.23 7.97 7.73
N ARG A 322 -27.96 7.83 7.31
CA ARG A 322 -27.27 8.53 6.23
C ARG A 322 -26.56 7.61 5.22
N VAL A 323 -26.83 6.30 5.23
CA VAL A 323 -26.34 5.36 4.20
C VAL A 323 -27.43 5.11 3.15
N MET A 324 -27.15 5.44 1.89
CA MET A 324 -28.01 5.12 0.76
C MET A 324 -27.48 3.88 0.05
N ILE A 325 -28.32 2.85 -0.09
CA ILE A 325 -27.97 1.60 -0.77
C ILE A 325 -28.79 1.52 -2.06
N THR A 326 -28.11 1.46 -3.20
CA THR A 326 -28.73 1.46 -4.53
C THR A 326 -28.18 0.30 -5.36
N ASP A 327 -29.05 -0.48 -5.99
CA ASP A 327 -28.70 -1.57 -6.93
C ASP A 327 -27.70 -2.62 -6.40
N CYS A 328 -27.63 -2.81 -5.08
CA CYS A 328 -26.75 -3.80 -4.47
C CYS A 328 -27.39 -5.19 -4.40
N LYS A 329 -26.56 -6.23 -4.59
CA LYS A 329 -26.96 -7.64 -4.46
C LYS A 329 -26.44 -8.21 -3.14
N PHE A 330 -27.27 -8.98 -2.45
CA PHE A 330 -26.97 -9.59 -1.15
C PHE A 330 -27.15 -11.11 -1.22
N ASN A 331 -26.57 -11.83 -0.25
CA ASN A 331 -26.58 -13.30 -0.22
C ASN A 331 -26.12 -13.92 -1.55
N THR A 332 -25.26 -13.21 -2.28
CA THR A 332 -24.82 -13.59 -3.61
C THR A 332 -23.39 -14.07 -3.51
N ARG A 333 -23.20 -15.38 -3.64
CA ARG A 333 -21.87 -15.94 -3.78
C ARG A 333 -21.37 -15.69 -5.19
N VAL A 334 -20.30 -14.92 -5.32
CA VAL A 334 -19.60 -14.80 -6.59
C VAL A 334 -18.68 -16.00 -6.69
N LEU A 335 -18.99 -16.90 -7.63
CA LEU A 335 -18.03 -17.92 -8.06
C LEU A 335 -16.94 -17.19 -8.80
N TYR A 336 -15.95 -16.72 -8.05
CA TYR A 336 -14.70 -16.36 -8.64
C TYR A 336 -14.16 -17.61 -9.32
N PRO A 337 -13.65 -17.52 -10.56
CA PRO A 337 -12.67 -18.48 -10.97
C PRO A 337 -11.66 -18.53 -9.82
N THR A 338 -11.44 -19.71 -9.26
CA THR A 338 -10.34 -20.00 -8.34
C THR A 338 -9.03 -19.74 -9.10
N PHE A 339 -8.76 -18.48 -9.44
CA PHE A 339 -7.73 -18.10 -10.38
C PHE A 339 -6.46 -17.80 -9.59
N ILE A 340 -5.75 -18.90 -9.39
CA ILE A 340 -4.31 -19.07 -9.23
C ILE A 340 -3.60 -17.94 -8.49
N PRO A 341 -3.44 -18.10 -7.17
CA PRO A 341 -2.12 -17.86 -6.58
C PRO A 341 -1.38 -19.16 -6.25
N ASP A 342 -2.04 -20.28 -5.95
CA ASP A 342 -1.32 -21.40 -5.34
C ASP A 342 -0.33 -22.11 -6.28
N VAL A 343 -0.62 -22.19 -7.59
CA VAL A 343 0.34 -22.76 -8.58
C VAL A 343 1.49 -21.80 -8.89
N LEU A 344 1.29 -20.48 -8.76
CA LEU A 344 2.33 -19.45 -8.95
C LEU A 344 3.12 -19.16 -7.66
N LEU A 345 2.51 -19.37 -6.49
CA LEU A 345 3.12 -19.26 -5.16
C LEU A 345 3.99 -20.49 -4.86
N ASN A 346 3.59 -21.68 -5.32
CA ASN A 346 4.42 -22.89 -5.23
C ASN A 346 5.63 -22.84 -6.18
N ALA A 347 5.52 -22.14 -7.32
CA ALA A 347 6.68 -21.86 -8.19
C ALA A 347 7.69 -20.86 -7.57
N MET A 348 7.36 -20.22 -6.43
CA MET A 348 8.21 -19.28 -5.71
C MET A 348 8.84 -19.86 -4.42
N GLN A 349 8.63 -21.14 -4.09
CA GLN A 349 9.04 -21.71 -2.79
C GLN A 349 10.28 -22.62 -2.81
N THR A 350 11.06 -22.68 -3.89
CA THR A 350 12.38 -23.34 -3.86
C THR A 350 13.49 -22.36 -4.23
N PRO A 351 14.20 -21.80 -3.24
CA PRO A 351 15.49 -21.18 -3.48
C PRO A 351 16.53 -22.31 -3.62
N SER A 352 16.71 -22.84 -4.82
CA SER A 352 18.01 -23.42 -5.19
C SER A 352 18.77 -22.33 -5.93
N ASP A 353 19.87 -21.92 -5.34
CA ASP A 353 20.79 -20.89 -5.81
C ASP A 353 20.95 -20.88 -7.33
N THR A 354 20.96 -19.67 -7.90
CA THR A 354 21.37 -19.25 -9.28
C THR A 354 20.31 -18.81 -10.29
N ASN A 355 18.99 -18.94 -10.08
CA ASN A 355 17.98 -18.52 -11.08
C ASN A 355 16.92 -17.49 -10.62
N MET A 356 17.32 -16.49 -9.82
CA MET A 356 16.43 -15.41 -9.33
C MET A 356 15.94 -14.42 -10.41
N ASN A 357 16.48 -14.46 -11.64
CA ASN A 357 16.10 -13.55 -12.73
C ASN A 357 14.81 -13.95 -13.48
N ILE A 358 14.45 -15.24 -13.51
CA ILE A 358 13.29 -15.74 -14.27
C ILE A 358 11.99 -15.61 -13.47
N SER A 359 12.04 -15.77 -12.14
CA SER A 359 10.88 -15.53 -11.27
C SER A 359 10.48 -14.06 -11.24
N PHE A 360 11.44 -13.13 -11.36
CA PHE A 360 11.21 -11.69 -11.38
C PHE A 360 10.39 -11.23 -12.61
N LEU A 361 10.68 -11.79 -13.79
CA LEU A 361 9.93 -11.50 -15.01
C LEU A 361 8.48 -12.03 -14.93
N ASN A 362 8.27 -13.22 -14.37
CA ASN A 362 6.92 -13.80 -14.28
C ASN A 362 6.01 -13.11 -13.26
N ILE A 363 6.52 -12.64 -12.12
CA ILE A 363 5.68 -12.01 -11.08
C ILE A 363 5.18 -10.62 -11.55
N SER A 364 6.05 -9.82 -12.17
CA SER A 364 5.66 -8.49 -12.67
C SER A 364 4.77 -8.56 -13.92
N TYR A 365 5.05 -9.47 -14.87
CA TYR A 365 4.20 -9.63 -16.06
C TYR A 365 2.84 -10.26 -15.74
N ASN A 366 2.75 -11.17 -14.77
CA ASN A 366 1.47 -11.79 -14.41
C ASN A 366 0.58 -10.83 -13.61
N ASN A 367 1.14 -9.98 -12.73
CA ASN A 367 0.35 -8.96 -12.05
C ASN A 367 -0.21 -7.90 -13.03
N LEU A 368 0.57 -7.49 -14.04
CA LEU A 368 0.10 -6.61 -15.12
C LEU A 368 -0.91 -7.30 -16.05
N GLY A 369 -0.63 -8.53 -16.47
CA GLY A 369 -1.50 -9.31 -17.35
C GLY A 369 -2.85 -9.62 -16.70
N ILE A 370 -2.86 -9.95 -15.41
CA ILE A 370 -4.09 -10.24 -14.65
C ILE A 370 -4.88 -8.97 -14.38
N ALA A 371 -4.25 -7.86 -13.98
CA ALA A 371 -4.97 -6.59 -13.81
C ALA A 371 -5.57 -6.07 -15.13
N PHE A 372 -4.84 -6.23 -16.24
CA PHE A 372 -5.32 -5.91 -17.59
C PHE A 372 -6.47 -6.83 -18.03
N LEU A 373 -6.33 -8.15 -17.85
CA LEU A 373 -7.40 -9.10 -18.20
C LEU A 373 -8.65 -8.90 -17.34
N LEU A 374 -8.51 -8.54 -16.07
CA LEU A 374 -9.64 -8.24 -15.19
C LEU A 374 -10.33 -6.93 -15.55
N SER A 375 -9.59 -5.89 -15.93
CA SER A 375 -10.20 -4.62 -16.38
C SER A 375 -10.90 -4.78 -17.73
N VAL A 376 -10.31 -5.53 -18.66
CA VAL A 376 -10.89 -5.83 -19.97
C VAL A 376 -12.12 -6.75 -19.84
N ALA A 377 -12.00 -7.87 -19.14
CA ALA A 377 -13.11 -8.80 -18.94
C ALA A 377 -14.26 -8.16 -18.15
N GLY A 378 -13.96 -7.35 -17.13
CA GLY A 378 -14.95 -6.58 -16.39
C GLY A 378 -15.68 -5.56 -17.25
N THR A 379 -14.96 -4.85 -18.13
CA THR A 379 -15.55 -3.88 -19.06
C THR A 379 -16.42 -4.56 -20.12
N ILE A 380 -15.98 -5.69 -20.66
CA ILE A 380 -16.74 -6.49 -21.63
C ILE A 380 -18.02 -7.04 -20.99
N ALA A 381 -17.92 -7.62 -19.80
CA ALA A 381 -19.08 -8.15 -19.08
C ALA A 381 -20.11 -7.06 -18.77
N LEU A 382 -19.65 -5.87 -18.35
CA LEU A 382 -20.54 -4.74 -18.07
C LEU A 382 -21.21 -4.21 -19.35
N SER A 383 -20.47 -4.12 -20.45
CA SER A 383 -20.99 -3.78 -21.78
C SER A 383 -22.10 -4.74 -22.24
N ILE A 384 -21.89 -6.05 -22.09
CA ILE A 384 -22.88 -7.08 -22.44
C ILE A 384 -24.15 -6.93 -21.59
N ILE A 385 -24.01 -6.66 -20.28
CA ILE A 385 -25.14 -6.45 -19.38
C ILE A 385 -25.93 -5.20 -19.80
N GLN A 386 -25.26 -4.09 -20.09
CA GLN A 386 -25.90 -2.85 -20.55
C GLN A 386 -26.63 -3.06 -21.88
N HIS A 387 -26.01 -3.77 -22.83
CA HIS A 387 -26.63 -4.08 -24.11
C HIS A 387 -27.90 -4.93 -23.96
N LYS A 388 -27.86 -5.97 -23.12
CA LYS A 388 -29.04 -6.82 -22.86
C LYS A 388 -30.17 -6.05 -22.17
N ALA A 389 -29.85 -5.13 -21.26
CA ALA A 389 -30.83 -4.26 -20.62
C ALA A 389 -31.57 -3.36 -21.65
N VAL A 390 -30.83 -2.78 -22.61
CA VAL A 390 -31.42 -1.97 -23.70
C VAL A 390 -32.32 -2.81 -24.60
N GLN A 391 -31.89 -4.03 -24.97
CA GLN A 391 -32.72 -4.93 -25.79
C GLN A 391 -34.03 -5.31 -25.08
N TYR A 392 -33.98 -5.59 -23.77
CA TYR A 392 -35.16 -5.90 -22.98
C TYR A 392 -36.16 -4.74 -22.94
N ILE A 393 -35.68 -3.51 -22.73
CA ILE A 393 -36.51 -2.30 -22.75
C ILE A 393 -37.17 -2.11 -24.12
N ASN A 394 -36.42 -2.30 -25.21
CA ASN A 394 -36.94 -2.15 -26.56
C ASN A 394 -37.96 -3.24 -26.94
N HIS A 395 -37.81 -4.45 -26.41
CA HIS A 395 -38.78 -5.52 -26.61
C HIS A 395 -40.11 -5.20 -25.92
N HIS A 396 -40.08 -4.71 -24.68
CA HIS A 396 -41.29 -4.33 -23.94
C HIS A 396 -41.99 -3.10 -24.50
N LYS A 397 -41.25 -2.15 -25.07
CA LYS A 397 -41.84 -1.00 -25.78
C LYS A 397 -42.56 -1.34 -27.08
N LYS A 398 -42.32 -2.53 -27.67
CA LYS A 398 -43.02 -3.00 -28.88
C LYS A 398 -44.25 -3.85 -28.56
N SER A 399 -44.38 -4.34 -27.32
CA SER A 399 -45.52 -5.13 -26.87
C SER A 399 -46.59 -4.30 -26.14
N LEU A 400 -46.32 -3.00 -25.94
CA LEU A 400 -47.27 -1.96 -25.53
C LEU A 400 -47.56 -1.11 -26.77
#